data_AF-A0A814TPR0-F1
#
_entry.id   AF-A0A814TPR0-F1
#
_cell.length_a   1.000
_cell.length_b   1.000
_cell.length_c   1.000
_cell.angle_alpha   90.00
_cell.angle_beta   90.00
_cell.angle_gamma   90.00
#
_symmetry.space_group_name_H-M   'P 1'
#
loop_
_entity.id
_entity.type
_entity.pdbx_description
1 polymer ?
#
loop_
_entity_poly.entity_id
_entity_poly.type
_entity_poly.pdbx_seq_one_letter_code
_entity_poly.pdbx_strand_id
1 'polypeptide(L)'
;MSWLSVIPVGAQAVGILLNAVGLGKESKPSIDEKCMRLLENEQRARLAELDNKKLIEEMQRKEEAQKEKDREADAQYKKLHERMVELLEKLEKKKLTSFDAIADNDKEAKGAISKLAKEAKPLGLEGNNIALFGVTSAGKSTMLNKLYGKKVAETGIGETTLEIQSYAAKGFTLWDIPGKNDEVSYMSMQYMSFFKGLTHRIILVTYTVKENSSMMKLLDAIGLDYDIVVNKMDQIDDEEEPRFREEIQKEVQRLGLKGIGRIFYVSAKFPAQFPDWLAMVDYLTNPRK
;
A
#
# COMPACT_ATOMS: atom_id res chain seq x y z
N MET A 1 18.80 16.74 32.81
CA MET A 1 19.71 15.65 32.43
C MET A 1 19.67 15.56 30.91
N SER A 2 20.72 15.44 30.10
CA SER A 2 22.17 15.47 30.25
C SER A 2 22.68 15.38 28.80
N TRP A 3 23.51 16.33 28.39
CA TRP A 3 24.65 16.22 27.47
C TRP A 3 24.53 15.56 26.09
N LEU A 4 24.87 16.40 25.10
CA LEU A 4 25.41 16.08 23.77
C LEU A 4 26.69 15.22 23.83
N SER A 5 26.80 14.26 22.91
CA SER A 5 28.06 13.69 22.39
C SER A 5 27.80 13.40 20.89
N VAL A 6 28.38 14.14 19.94
CA VAL A 6 29.76 14.12 19.39
C VAL A 6 30.18 12.73 18.89
N ILE A 7 30.23 12.56 17.55
CA ILE A 7 31.23 11.74 16.84
C ILE A 7 31.63 12.45 15.53
N PRO A 8 32.92 12.45 15.14
CA PRO A 8 33.52 13.36 14.15
C PRO A 8 33.67 12.71 12.76
N VAL A 9 33.67 13.54 11.71
CA VAL A 9 34.12 13.13 10.37
C VAL A 9 35.58 13.55 10.21
N GLY A 10 36.41 12.56 9.88
CA GLY A 10 37.86 12.58 9.98
C GLY A 10 38.60 13.42 8.94
N ALA A 11 39.79 13.82 9.36
CA ALA A 11 40.85 14.39 8.56
C ALA A 11 41.49 13.31 7.66
N GLN A 12 41.55 13.56 6.36
CA GLN A 12 42.57 12.94 5.51
C GLN A 12 43.70 13.95 5.28
N ALA A 13 44.90 13.49 5.58
CA ALA A 13 46.15 14.21 5.47
C ALA A 13 46.45 14.59 4.01
N VAL A 14 46.76 15.87 3.76
CA VAL A 14 47.44 16.31 2.54
C VAL A 14 48.92 16.47 2.88
N GLY A 15 49.72 15.63 2.26
CA GLY A 15 51.18 15.58 2.41
C GLY A 15 51.86 16.84 1.88
N ILE A 16 52.91 17.21 2.61
CA ILE A 16 53.89 18.24 2.26
C ILE A 16 54.73 17.75 1.08
N LEU A 17 54.86 18.57 0.04
CA LEU A 17 56.06 18.59 -0.80
C LEU A 17 56.30 20.02 -1.29
N LEU A 18 57.29 20.66 -0.63
CA LEU A 18 57.92 21.88 -1.11
C LEU A 18 58.63 21.59 -2.43
N ASN A 19 58.40 22.44 -3.42
CA ASN A 19 59.45 22.84 -4.34
C ASN A 19 59.44 24.36 -4.48
N ALA A 20 60.55 24.96 -4.07
CA ALA A 20 60.86 26.36 -4.24
C ALA A 20 61.03 26.69 -5.73
N VAL A 21 60.69 27.93 -6.10
CA VAL A 21 61.40 28.84 -7.02
C VAL A 21 60.40 29.92 -7.47
N GLY A 22 60.68 31.17 -7.11
CA GLY A 22 59.89 32.31 -7.55
C GLY A 22 59.91 33.46 -6.56
N LEU A 23 61.02 34.19 -6.53
CA LEU A 23 61.14 35.50 -5.88
C LEU A 23 60.13 36.48 -6.51
N GLY A 24 58.92 36.53 -5.96
CA GLY A 24 57.97 37.61 -6.16
C GLY A 24 57.86 38.39 -4.86
N LYS A 25 58.21 39.68 -4.88
CA LYS A 25 58.05 40.58 -3.73
C LYS A 25 56.57 40.57 -3.28
N GLU A 26 56.27 39.97 -2.13
CA GLU A 26 54.98 40.18 -1.46
C GLU A 26 54.95 41.62 -0.96
N SER A 27 54.34 42.51 -1.75
CA SER A 27 53.93 43.82 -1.29
C SER A 27 52.92 43.64 -0.17
N LYS A 28 53.24 44.12 1.04
CA LYS A 28 52.24 44.21 2.13
C LYS A 28 51.02 44.94 1.57
N PRO A 29 49.81 44.36 1.65
CA PRO A 29 48.62 45.01 1.14
C PRO A 29 48.50 46.37 1.79
N SER A 30 48.23 47.39 0.97
CA SER A 30 48.06 48.75 1.50
C SER A 30 46.88 48.74 2.48
N ILE A 31 46.84 49.75 3.36
CA ILE A 31 45.73 49.90 4.32
C ILE A 31 44.37 49.89 3.59
N ASP A 32 44.32 50.45 2.38
CA ASP A 32 43.11 50.45 1.54
C ASP A 32 42.72 49.05 1.07
N GLU A 33 43.68 48.20 0.71
CA GLU A 33 43.41 46.84 0.24
C GLU A 33 42.87 45.92 1.37
N LYS A 34 43.35 46.13 2.60
CA LYS A 34 42.80 45.48 3.80
C LYS A 34 41.41 45.99 4.14
N CYS A 35 41.18 47.30 4.06
CA CYS A 35 39.85 47.90 4.25
C CYS A 35 38.84 47.37 3.24
N MET A 36 39.21 47.27 1.96
CA MET A 36 38.32 46.75 0.91
C MET A 36 37.94 45.28 1.15
N ARG A 37 38.90 44.42 1.51
CA ARG A 37 38.59 43.00 1.84
C ARG A 37 37.70 42.85 3.07
N LEU A 38 37.86 43.71 4.08
CA LEU A 38 36.98 43.72 5.25
C LEU A 38 35.56 44.13 4.86
N LEU A 39 35.42 45.15 4.02
CA LEU A 39 34.13 45.60 3.50
C LEU A 39 33.42 44.51 2.67
N GLU A 40 34.16 43.82 1.80
CA GLU A 40 33.64 42.72 0.98
C GLU A 40 33.20 41.53 1.84
N ASN A 41 33.96 41.18 2.87
CA ASN A 41 33.60 40.11 3.80
C ASN A 41 32.34 40.46 4.61
N GLU A 42 32.22 41.72 5.04
CA GLU A 42 31.03 42.18 5.77
C GLU A 42 29.79 42.21 4.85
N GLN A 43 29.95 42.64 3.60
CA GLN A 43 28.89 42.58 2.59
C GLN A 43 28.46 41.14 2.29
N ARG A 44 29.41 40.21 2.13
CA ARG A 44 29.11 38.78 1.94
C ARG A 44 28.38 38.17 3.14
N ALA A 45 28.79 38.51 4.36
CA ALA A 45 28.14 38.04 5.57
C ALA A 45 26.68 38.53 5.65
N ARG A 46 26.44 39.82 5.35
CA ARG A 46 25.08 40.39 5.30
C ARG A 46 24.20 39.76 4.21
N LEU A 47 24.78 39.47 3.04
CA LEU A 47 24.08 38.75 1.96
C LEU A 47 23.68 37.33 2.37
N ALA A 48 24.60 36.57 2.97
CA ALA A 48 24.33 35.22 3.45
C ALA A 48 23.26 35.19 4.56
N GLU A 49 23.25 36.19 5.45
CA GLU A 49 22.24 36.32 6.49
C GLU A 49 20.85 36.61 5.90
N LEU A 50 20.79 37.47 4.88
CA LEU A 50 19.55 37.76 4.15
C LEU A 50 19.00 36.52 3.44
N ASP A 51 19.86 35.74 2.79
CA ASP A 51 19.46 34.51 2.09
C ASP A 51 18.99 33.42 3.06
N ASN A 52 19.68 33.25 4.19
CA ASN A 52 19.22 32.35 5.25
C ASN A 52 17.85 32.76 5.81
N LYS A 53 17.63 34.06 6.02
CA LYS A 53 16.33 34.56 6.49
C LYS A 53 15.20 34.26 5.51
N LYS A 54 15.43 34.48 4.21
CA LYS A 54 14.45 34.14 3.16
C LYS A 54 14.15 32.63 3.13
N LEU A 55 15.18 31.79 3.25
CA LEU A 55 15.02 30.35 3.27
C LEU A 55 14.16 29.89 4.45
N ILE A 56 14.38 30.45 5.65
CA ILE A 56 13.58 30.15 6.84
C ILE A 56 12.11 30.56 6.64
N GLU A 57 11.86 31.75 6.11
CA GLU A 57 10.51 32.23 5.81
C GLU A 57 9.81 31.33 4.77
N GLU A 58 10.53 30.85 3.76
CA GLU A 58 9.99 29.93 2.75
C GLU A 58 9.66 28.55 3.34
N MET A 59 10.52 28.01 4.21
CA MET A 59 10.26 26.75 4.93
C MET A 59 9.03 26.89 5.83
N GLN A 60 8.91 27.97 6.61
CA GLN A 60 7.76 28.22 7.47
C GLN A 60 6.46 28.30 6.67
N ARG A 61 6.45 29.02 5.55
CA ARG A 61 5.29 29.09 4.65
C ARG A 61 4.91 27.72 4.09
N LYS A 62 5.90 26.89 3.71
CA LYS A 62 5.65 25.53 3.23
C LYS A 62 5.08 24.63 4.33
N GLU A 63 5.60 24.72 5.55
CA GLU A 63 5.07 23.97 6.70
C GLU A 63 3.64 24.38 7.07
N GLU A 64 3.34 25.68 7.09
CA GLU A 64 1.99 26.18 7.37
C GLU A 64 1.00 25.76 6.29
N ALA A 65 1.38 25.90 5.02
CA ALA A 65 0.57 25.45 3.89
C ALA A 65 0.33 23.92 3.92
N GLN A 66 1.33 23.14 4.36
CA GLN A 66 1.17 21.70 4.52
C GLN A 66 0.20 21.36 5.65
N LYS A 67 0.36 22.01 6.82
CA LYS A 67 -0.54 21.81 7.96
C LYS A 67 -1.99 22.16 7.64
N GLU A 68 -2.23 23.23 6.88
CA GLU A 68 -3.59 23.60 6.49
C GLU A 68 -4.20 22.57 5.52
N LYS A 69 -3.42 22.09 4.54
CA LYS A 69 -3.85 20.98 3.67
C LYS A 69 -4.16 19.71 4.44
N ASP A 70 -3.38 19.37 5.46
CA ASP A 70 -3.60 18.19 6.29
C ASP A 70 -4.90 18.34 7.10
N ARG A 71 -5.15 19.52 7.67
CA ARG A 71 -6.42 19.83 8.37
C ARG A 71 -7.64 19.73 7.47
N GLU A 72 -7.56 20.30 6.27
CA GLU A 72 -8.64 20.21 5.28
C GLU A 72 -8.91 18.75 4.87
N ALA A 73 -7.84 17.96 4.68
CA ALA A 73 -7.95 16.54 4.36
C ALA A 73 -8.60 15.75 5.50
N ASP A 74 -8.24 16.02 6.75
CA ASP A 74 -8.82 15.37 7.94
C ASP A 74 -10.31 15.72 8.10
N ALA A 75 -10.67 16.99 7.92
CA ALA A 75 -12.07 17.43 7.97
C ALA A 75 -12.90 16.77 6.85
N GLN A 76 -12.34 16.67 5.64
CA GLN A 76 -12.97 15.98 4.53
C GLN A 76 -13.16 14.48 4.80
N TYR A 77 -12.13 13.81 5.33
CA TYR A 77 -12.18 12.39 5.68
C TYR A 77 -13.24 12.13 6.75
N LYS A 78 -13.30 12.96 7.79
CA LYS A 78 -14.31 12.85 8.86
C LYS A 78 -15.73 12.94 8.31
N LYS A 79 -16.02 13.94 7.47
CA LYS A 79 -17.33 14.09 6.83
C LYS A 79 -17.69 12.89 5.95
N LEU A 80 -16.72 12.34 5.23
CA LEU A 80 -16.92 11.17 4.39
C LEU A 80 -17.19 9.91 5.22
N HIS A 81 -16.46 9.75 6.33
CA HIS A 81 -16.64 8.68 7.30
C HIS A 81 -18.03 8.71 7.93
N GLU A 82 -18.49 9.87 8.40
CA GLU A 82 -19.84 10.04 8.97
C GLU A 82 -20.93 9.63 7.97
N ARG A 83 -20.84 10.10 6.71
CA ARG A 83 -21.78 9.71 5.64
C ARG A 83 -21.77 8.22 5.34
N MET A 84 -20.62 7.57 5.42
CA MET A 84 -20.52 6.12 5.23
C MET A 84 -21.16 5.37 6.40
N VAL A 85 -20.88 5.77 7.64
CA VAL A 85 -21.47 5.15 8.83
C VAL A 85 -23.00 5.23 8.78
N GLU A 86 -23.55 6.41 8.49
CA GLU A 86 -25.01 6.58 8.33
C GLU A 86 -25.61 5.68 7.25
N LEU A 87 -24.88 5.45 6.15
CA LEU A 87 -25.33 4.58 5.08
C LEU A 87 -25.32 3.11 5.52
N LEU A 88 -24.25 2.67 6.19
CA LEU A 88 -24.14 1.29 6.68
C LEU A 88 -25.20 1.00 7.76
N GLU A 89 -25.51 1.93 8.65
CA GLU A 89 -26.60 1.77 9.63
C GLU A 89 -27.98 1.65 8.95
N LYS A 90 -28.22 2.40 7.86
CA LYS A 90 -29.46 2.26 7.08
C LYS A 90 -29.55 0.89 6.41
N LEU A 91 -28.44 0.37 5.93
CA LEU A 91 -28.35 -0.94 5.29
C LEU A 91 -28.56 -2.09 6.30
N GLU A 92 -27.99 -1.95 7.49
CA GLU A 92 -28.19 -2.88 8.60
C GLU A 92 -29.67 -2.95 9.00
N LYS A 93 -30.35 -1.79 9.12
CA LYS A 93 -31.80 -1.71 9.38
C LYS A 93 -32.64 -2.39 8.29
N LYS A 94 -32.16 -2.35 7.03
CA LYS A 94 -32.76 -3.05 5.88
C LYS A 94 -32.39 -4.54 5.81
N LYS A 95 -31.56 -5.04 6.72
CA LYS A 95 -31.01 -6.42 6.72
C LYS A 95 -30.27 -6.78 5.44
N LEU A 96 -29.64 -5.79 4.80
CA LEU A 96 -28.80 -6.00 3.63
C LEU A 96 -27.35 -6.20 4.09
N THR A 97 -26.98 -7.47 4.31
CA THR A 97 -25.72 -7.85 4.98
C THR A 97 -24.57 -8.16 4.03
N SER A 98 -24.76 -8.02 2.72
CA SER A 98 -23.75 -8.27 1.68
C SER A 98 -23.84 -7.23 0.57
N PHE A 99 -22.73 -6.99 -0.13
CA PHE A 99 -22.75 -6.15 -1.31
C PHE A 99 -23.59 -6.78 -2.44
N ASP A 100 -23.66 -8.12 -2.51
CA ASP A 100 -24.59 -8.82 -3.41
C ASP A 100 -26.05 -8.46 -3.11
N ALA A 101 -26.49 -8.57 -1.85
CA ALA A 101 -27.85 -8.21 -1.46
C ALA A 101 -28.15 -6.74 -1.77
N ILE A 102 -27.19 -5.84 -1.57
CA ILE A 102 -27.33 -4.43 -1.91
C ILE A 102 -27.41 -4.23 -3.42
N ALA A 103 -26.55 -4.87 -4.18
CA ALA A 103 -26.50 -4.74 -5.63
C ALA A 103 -27.80 -5.20 -6.30
N ASP A 104 -28.44 -6.23 -5.74
CA ASP A 104 -29.65 -6.82 -6.28
C ASP A 104 -30.92 -6.10 -5.80
N ASN A 105 -30.94 -5.56 -4.57
CA ASN A 105 -32.15 -5.04 -3.94
C ASN A 105 -32.18 -3.51 -3.73
N ASP A 106 -31.04 -2.82 -3.78
CA ASP A 106 -30.96 -1.38 -3.48
C ASP A 106 -29.95 -0.65 -4.39
N LYS A 107 -30.39 -0.31 -5.60
CA LYS A 107 -29.57 0.41 -6.60
C LYS A 107 -29.08 1.77 -6.10
N GLU A 108 -29.87 2.44 -5.25
CA GLU A 108 -29.50 3.74 -4.69
C GLU A 108 -28.34 3.57 -3.70
N ALA A 109 -28.45 2.62 -2.77
CA ALA A 109 -27.39 2.35 -1.81
C ALA A 109 -26.11 1.86 -2.50
N LYS A 110 -26.22 1.00 -3.53
CA LYS A 110 -25.08 0.60 -4.37
C LYS A 110 -24.39 1.82 -4.98
N GLY A 111 -25.16 2.76 -5.54
CA GLY A 111 -24.65 4.00 -6.12
C GLY A 111 -23.97 4.89 -5.08
N ALA A 112 -24.55 5.00 -3.89
CA ALA A 112 -24.00 5.75 -2.77
C ALA A 112 -22.67 5.16 -2.28
N ILE A 113 -22.58 3.83 -2.09
CA ILE A 113 -21.34 3.14 -1.73
C ILE A 113 -20.27 3.40 -2.79
N SER A 114 -20.57 3.19 -4.07
CA SER A 114 -19.61 3.43 -5.16
C SER A 114 -19.10 4.88 -5.16
N LYS A 115 -19.99 5.86 -4.94
CA LYS A 115 -19.61 7.28 -4.88
C LYS A 115 -18.70 7.58 -3.68
N LEU A 116 -19.11 7.18 -2.48
CA LEU A 116 -18.34 7.41 -1.26
C LEU A 116 -16.99 6.70 -1.31
N ALA A 117 -16.97 5.46 -1.78
CA ALA A 117 -15.75 4.69 -1.98
C ALA A 117 -14.81 5.36 -2.98
N LYS A 118 -15.31 5.92 -4.09
CA LYS A 118 -14.49 6.68 -5.05
C LYS A 118 -13.86 7.93 -4.42
N GLU A 119 -14.58 8.61 -3.53
CA GLU A 119 -14.07 9.77 -2.77
C GLU A 119 -13.04 9.39 -1.69
N ALA A 120 -12.96 8.12 -1.28
CA ALA A 120 -11.96 7.63 -0.33
C ALA A 120 -10.54 7.79 -0.89
N LYS A 121 -9.61 8.32 -0.08
CA LYS A 121 -8.19 8.36 -0.45
C LYS A 121 -7.55 6.98 -0.21
N PRO A 122 -6.60 6.54 -1.04
CA PRO A 122 -5.83 5.34 -0.75
C PRO A 122 -5.07 5.51 0.58
N LEU A 123 -5.00 4.45 1.37
CA LEU A 123 -4.10 4.39 2.51
C LEU A 123 -2.66 4.42 1.99
N GLY A 124 -1.82 5.27 2.57
CA GLY A 124 -0.41 5.44 2.18
C GLY A 124 0.45 4.25 2.60
N LEU A 125 0.24 3.09 1.98
CA LEU A 125 1.04 1.90 2.20
C LEU A 125 2.34 1.99 1.39
N GLU A 126 3.48 1.87 2.07
CA GLU A 126 4.79 1.90 1.41
C GLU A 126 5.12 0.55 0.77
N GLY A 127 5.75 0.59 -0.41
CA GLY A 127 6.22 -0.59 -1.11
C GLY A 127 5.12 -1.45 -1.73
N ASN A 128 5.43 -2.73 -1.94
CA ASN A 128 4.54 -3.69 -2.59
C ASN A 128 3.63 -4.38 -1.57
N ASN A 129 2.33 -4.08 -1.61
CA ASN A 129 1.36 -4.51 -0.60
C ASN A 129 0.36 -5.52 -1.20
N ILE A 130 0.36 -6.74 -0.68
CA ILE A 130 -0.43 -7.86 -1.21
C ILE A 130 -1.40 -8.31 -0.12
N ALA A 131 -2.70 -8.33 -0.39
CA ALA A 131 -3.68 -8.87 0.53
C ALA A 131 -4.40 -10.09 -0.01
N LEU A 132 -4.66 -11.06 0.87
CA LEU A 132 -5.40 -12.27 0.57
C LEU A 132 -6.82 -12.17 1.14
N PHE A 133 -7.80 -12.26 0.26
CA PHE A 133 -9.22 -12.35 0.57
C PHE A 133 -9.69 -13.77 0.28
N GLY A 134 -10.78 -14.19 0.90
CA GLY A 134 -11.32 -15.54 0.69
C GLY A 134 -12.11 -16.02 1.89
N VAL A 135 -12.97 -16.99 1.68
CA VAL A 135 -13.68 -17.66 2.79
C VAL A 135 -12.72 -18.37 3.74
N THR A 136 -13.19 -18.66 4.96
CA THR A 136 -12.48 -19.55 5.89
C THR A 136 -12.20 -20.89 5.20
N SER A 137 -11.05 -21.49 5.48
CA SER A 137 -10.62 -22.77 4.89
C SER A 137 -10.30 -22.75 3.39
N ALA A 138 -10.32 -21.59 2.71
CA ALA A 138 -9.80 -21.45 1.34
C ALA A 138 -8.27 -21.66 1.24
N GLY A 139 -7.58 -21.69 2.40
CA GLY A 139 -6.14 -21.88 2.49
C GLY A 139 -5.32 -20.59 2.54
N LYS A 140 -5.93 -19.46 2.93
CA LYS A 140 -5.27 -18.15 3.10
C LYS A 140 -4.00 -18.25 3.94
N SER A 141 -4.09 -18.74 5.18
CA SER A 141 -2.93 -18.88 6.08
C SER A 141 -1.85 -19.80 5.51
N THR A 142 -2.25 -20.90 4.85
CA THR A 142 -1.31 -21.81 4.18
C THR A 142 -0.59 -21.09 3.03
N MET A 143 -1.32 -20.34 2.21
CA MET A 143 -0.74 -19.58 1.10
C MET A 143 0.17 -18.46 1.60
N LEU A 144 -0.25 -17.72 2.63
CA LEU A 144 0.54 -16.68 3.27
C LEU A 144 1.86 -17.24 3.79
N ASN A 145 1.82 -18.33 4.56
CA ASN A 145 3.03 -18.99 5.06
C ASN A 145 3.98 -19.45 3.94
N LYS A 146 3.43 -19.87 2.81
CA LYS A 146 4.21 -20.32 1.65
C LYS A 146 4.82 -19.15 0.88
N LEU A 147 4.08 -18.06 0.69
CA LEU A 147 4.59 -16.82 0.12
C LEU A 147 5.66 -16.18 1.01
N TYR A 148 5.46 -16.23 2.32
CA TYR A 148 6.41 -15.71 3.30
C TYR A 148 7.66 -16.60 3.45
N GLY A 149 7.55 -17.88 3.12
CA GLY A 149 8.63 -18.87 3.27
C GLY A 149 8.87 -19.32 4.72
N LYS A 150 8.03 -18.89 5.68
CA LYS A 150 8.05 -19.32 7.09
C LYS A 150 6.61 -19.39 7.63
N LYS A 151 6.41 -20.16 8.70
CA LYS A 151 5.12 -20.22 9.39
C LYS A 151 4.94 -18.96 10.25
N VAL A 152 4.11 -18.04 9.79
CA VAL A 152 3.79 -16.76 10.46
C VAL A 152 2.31 -16.60 10.76
N ALA A 153 1.43 -17.16 9.93
CA ALA A 153 0.01 -17.26 10.18
C ALA A 153 -0.34 -18.63 10.75
N GLU A 154 -1.21 -18.68 11.77
CA GLU A 154 -1.70 -19.95 12.31
C GLU A 154 -2.55 -20.70 11.26
N THR A 155 -2.32 -22.02 11.16
CA THR A 155 -3.01 -22.91 10.24
C THR A 155 -3.87 -23.88 11.05
N GLY A 156 -5.20 -23.78 10.97
CA GLY A 156 -6.16 -24.61 11.70
C GLY A 156 -7.61 -24.38 11.25
N ILE A 157 -8.55 -25.19 11.76
CA ILE A 157 -9.99 -25.03 11.51
C ILE A 157 -10.53 -24.01 12.51
N GLY A 158 -10.79 -22.80 12.05
CA GLY A 158 -11.29 -21.71 12.89
C GLY A 158 -10.85 -20.36 12.35
N GLU A 159 -11.65 -19.33 12.61
CA GLU A 159 -11.27 -17.94 12.33
C GLU A 159 -10.49 -17.41 13.52
N THR A 160 -9.18 -17.31 13.36
CA THR A 160 -8.30 -16.85 14.45
C THR A 160 -7.95 -15.35 14.33
N THR A 161 -8.27 -14.71 13.20
CA THR A 161 -7.83 -13.35 12.88
C THR A 161 -9.00 -12.37 13.05
N LEU A 162 -8.96 -11.49 14.06
CA LEU A 162 -10.00 -10.47 14.35
C LEU A 162 -9.65 -9.07 13.78
N GLU A 163 -8.38 -8.81 13.49
CA GLU A 163 -7.85 -7.54 13.00
C GLU A 163 -6.99 -7.75 11.74
N ILE A 164 -6.86 -6.74 10.88
CA ILE A 164 -5.95 -6.79 9.73
C ILE A 164 -4.51 -6.90 10.26
N GLN A 165 -3.79 -7.96 9.87
CA GLN A 165 -2.41 -8.19 10.28
C GLN A 165 -1.45 -8.09 9.09
N SER A 166 -0.30 -7.44 9.28
CA SER A 166 0.73 -7.33 8.26
C SER A 166 1.96 -8.19 8.58
N TYR A 167 2.53 -8.76 7.53
CA TYR A 167 3.73 -9.57 7.57
C TYR A 167 4.72 -9.02 6.54
N ALA A 168 5.66 -8.21 7.00
CA ALA A 168 6.70 -7.65 6.15
C ALA A 168 7.70 -8.73 5.73
N ALA A 169 7.90 -8.88 4.42
CA ALA A 169 8.88 -9.75 3.79
C ALA A 169 9.90 -8.90 3.00
N LYS A 170 10.92 -9.54 2.42
CA LYS A 170 11.92 -8.82 1.62
C LYS A 170 11.28 -8.33 0.31
N GLY A 171 10.96 -7.03 0.25
CA GLY A 171 10.45 -6.37 -0.96
C GLY A 171 8.93 -6.33 -1.10
N PHE A 172 8.17 -6.91 -0.16
CA PHE A 172 6.70 -6.86 -0.15
C PHE A 172 6.14 -7.06 1.26
N THR A 173 4.90 -6.65 1.47
CA THR A 173 4.14 -6.85 2.71
C THR A 173 2.90 -7.68 2.41
N LEU A 174 2.73 -8.79 3.13
CA LEU A 174 1.51 -9.60 3.07
C LEU A 174 0.52 -9.12 4.12
N TRP A 175 -0.74 -9.00 3.74
CA TRP A 175 -1.83 -8.62 4.63
C TRP A 175 -2.81 -9.79 4.78
N ASP A 176 -2.96 -10.27 6.02
CA ASP A 176 -4.00 -11.23 6.39
C ASP A 176 -5.25 -10.48 6.84
N ILE A 177 -6.36 -10.75 6.17
CA ILE A 177 -7.64 -10.11 6.42
C ILE A 177 -8.58 -11.16 7.03
N PRO A 178 -9.23 -10.86 8.17
CA PRO A 178 -10.25 -11.71 8.79
C PRO A 178 -11.25 -12.27 7.78
N GLY A 179 -11.48 -13.59 7.81
CA GLY A 179 -12.23 -14.31 6.77
C GLY A 179 -13.76 -14.17 6.81
N LYS A 180 -14.36 -13.61 7.86
CA LYS A 180 -15.81 -13.41 8.00
C LYS A 180 -16.19 -12.23 8.90
N ASN A 181 -15.38 -11.17 8.96
CA ASN A 181 -15.99 -9.92 9.39
C ASN A 181 -17.09 -9.65 8.35
N ASP A 182 -18.33 -9.57 8.85
CA ASP A 182 -19.53 -9.14 8.15
C ASP A 182 -19.22 -8.43 6.83
N GLU A 183 -19.72 -8.92 5.70
CA GLU A 183 -19.41 -8.32 4.39
C GLU A 183 -19.76 -6.82 4.31
N VAL A 184 -20.57 -6.35 5.27
CA VAL A 184 -20.84 -4.94 5.53
C VAL A 184 -19.62 -4.15 6.00
N SER A 185 -18.77 -4.67 6.89
CA SER A 185 -17.58 -3.94 7.36
C SER A 185 -16.59 -3.67 6.24
N TYR A 186 -16.51 -4.54 5.23
CA TYR A 186 -15.71 -4.29 4.02
C TYR A 186 -16.14 -3.03 3.27
N MET A 187 -17.38 -2.56 3.45
CA MET A 187 -17.85 -1.32 2.85
C MET A 187 -17.49 -0.06 3.65
N SER A 188 -16.86 -0.19 4.82
CA SER A 188 -16.44 0.95 5.64
C SER A 188 -15.32 1.75 4.98
N MET A 189 -15.18 3.02 5.39
CA MET A 189 -14.14 3.91 4.87
C MET A 189 -12.71 3.41 5.10
N GLN A 190 -12.49 2.69 6.21
CA GLN A 190 -11.18 2.14 6.54
C GLN A 190 -10.78 1.05 5.54
N TYR A 191 -11.69 0.09 5.29
CA TYR A 191 -11.46 -0.96 4.29
C TYR A 191 -11.37 -0.40 2.87
N MET A 192 -12.19 0.60 2.50
CA MET A 192 -12.09 1.26 1.19
C MET A 192 -10.72 1.90 0.95
N SER A 193 -10.22 2.63 1.94
CA SER A 193 -8.91 3.29 1.87
C SER A 193 -7.79 2.25 1.82
N PHE A 194 -7.91 1.19 2.63
CA PHE A 194 -6.98 0.07 2.65
C PHE A 194 -6.94 -0.67 1.29
N PHE A 195 -8.09 -1.06 0.73
CA PHE A 195 -8.16 -1.73 -0.58
C PHE A 195 -7.50 -0.90 -1.68
N LYS A 196 -7.71 0.42 -1.67
CA LYS A 196 -7.08 1.35 -2.61
C LYS A 196 -5.57 1.50 -2.41
N GLY A 197 -5.07 1.29 -1.20
CA GLY A 197 -3.63 1.32 -0.90
C GLY A 197 -2.87 0.06 -1.31
N LEU A 198 -3.57 -1.06 -1.55
CA LEU A 198 -2.94 -2.32 -1.94
C LEU A 198 -2.37 -2.26 -3.37
N THR A 199 -1.25 -2.93 -3.57
CA THR A 199 -0.66 -3.18 -4.90
C THR A 199 -1.33 -4.38 -5.56
N HIS A 200 -1.60 -5.43 -4.79
CA HIS A 200 -2.26 -6.65 -5.25
C HIS A 200 -3.40 -7.04 -4.31
N ARG A 201 -4.57 -7.33 -4.90
CA ARG A 201 -5.77 -7.81 -4.22
C ARG A 201 -6.05 -9.22 -4.72
N ILE A 202 -5.82 -10.23 -3.87
CA ILE A 202 -5.89 -11.63 -4.26
C ILE A 202 -7.14 -12.27 -3.67
N ILE A 203 -8.06 -12.71 -4.53
CA ILE A 203 -9.25 -13.46 -4.11
C ILE A 203 -8.94 -14.96 -4.21
N LEU A 204 -8.78 -15.62 -3.05
CA LEU A 204 -8.64 -17.08 -2.98
C LEU A 204 -9.99 -17.77 -3.10
N VAL A 205 -10.05 -18.70 -4.04
CA VAL A 205 -11.19 -19.60 -4.27
C VAL A 205 -10.69 -21.03 -4.28
N THR A 206 -11.55 -22.01 -3.92
CA THR A 206 -11.17 -23.44 -3.99
C THR A 206 -11.97 -24.21 -5.02
N TYR A 207 -13.30 -24.05 -5.03
CA TYR A 207 -14.18 -24.80 -5.93
C TYR A 207 -15.10 -23.91 -6.75
N THR A 208 -15.49 -22.76 -6.22
CA THR A 208 -16.39 -21.81 -6.89
C THR A 208 -15.98 -20.39 -6.59
N VAL A 209 -16.23 -19.48 -7.54
CA VAL A 209 -16.02 -18.05 -7.33
C VAL A 209 -17.22 -17.40 -6.63
N LYS A 210 -18.38 -18.07 -6.58
CA LYS A 210 -19.62 -17.53 -6.01
C LYS A 210 -19.49 -17.14 -4.54
N GLU A 211 -18.71 -17.88 -3.76
CA GLU A 211 -18.50 -17.58 -2.34
C GLU A 211 -17.82 -16.22 -2.09
N ASN A 212 -17.17 -15.65 -3.10
CA ASN A 212 -16.53 -14.34 -3.02
C ASN A 212 -17.19 -13.29 -3.93
N SER A 213 -18.39 -13.56 -4.49
CA SER A 213 -19.03 -12.66 -5.46
C SER A 213 -19.27 -11.27 -4.91
N SER A 214 -19.67 -11.17 -3.65
CA SER A 214 -19.92 -9.90 -2.97
C SER A 214 -18.67 -9.02 -2.92
N MET A 215 -17.53 -9.57 -2.52
CA MET A 215 -16.24 -8.87 -2.52
C MET A 215 -15.82 -8.48 -3.94
N MET A 216 -15.91 -9.39 -4.90
CA MET A 216 -15.53 -9.13 -6.29
C MET A 216 -16.39 -8.02 -6.92
N LYS A 217 -17.71 -8.03 -6.70
CA LYS A 217 -18.62 -6.97 -7.16
C LYS A 217 -18.35 -5.64 -6.45
N LEU A 218 -17.96 -5.68 -5.17
CA LEU A 218 -17.56 -4.47 -4.43
C LEU A 218 -16.32 -3.84 -5.07
N LEU A 219 -15.26 -4.63 -5.31
CA LEU A 219 -14.03 -4.18 -5.97
C LEU A 219 -14.31 -3.60 -7.38
N ASP A 220 -15.16 -4.26 -8.15
CA ASP A 220 -15.63 -3.77 -9.46
C ASP A 220 -16.36 -2.41 -9.33
N ALA A 221 -17.25 -2.27 -8.35
CA ALA A 221 -18.04 -1.06 -8.15
C ALA A 221 -17.18 0.15 -7.76
N ILE A 222 -16.04 -0.08 -7.11
CA ILE A 222 -15.07 0.95 -6.74
C ILE A 222 -13.97 1.14 -7.78
N GLY A 223 -13.93 0.27 -8.80
CA GLY A 223 -13.00 0.37 -9.94
C GLY A 223 -11.59 -0.13 -9.63
N LEU A 224 -11.45 -1.10 -8.73
CA LEU A 224 -10.16 -1.72 -8.41
C LEU A 224 -10.00 -3.06 -9.13
N ASP A 225 -8.78 -3.30 -9.62
CA ASP A 225 -8.38 -4.59 -10.19
C ASP A 225 -8.08 -5.62 -9.08
N TYR A 226 -8.28 -6.89 -9.36
CA TYR A 226 -7.93 -7.99 -8.48
C TYR A 226 -7.58 -9.24 -9.28
N ASP A 227 -6.81 -10.12 -8.66
CA ASP A 227 -6.43 -11.40 -9.25
C ASP A 227 -7.17 -12.52 -8.50
N ILE A 228 -7.55 -13.57 -9.23
CA ILE A 228 -8.18 -14.76 -8.66
C ILE A 228 -7.13 -15.86 -8.53
N VAL A 229 -7.07 -16.49 -7.37
CA VAL A 229 -6.21 -17.66 -7.15
C VAL A 229 -7.08 -18.84 -6.79
N VAL A 230 -7.19 -19.77 -7.73
CA VAL A 230 -7.86 -21.07 -7.54
C VAL A 230 -6.86 -21.99 -6.84
N ASN A 231 -7.04 -22.16 -5.54
CA ASN A 231 -6.16 -22.94 -4.68
C ASN A 231 -6.69 -24.37 -4.51
N LYS A 232 -5.82 -25.27 -4.03
CA LYS A 232 -6.09 -26.70 -3.82
C LYS A 232 -6.33 -27.48 -5.11
N MET A 233 -5.67 -27.09 -6.20
CA MET A 233 -5.68 -27.85 -7.44
C MET A 233 -5.16 -29.29 -7.28
N ASP A 234 -4.42 -29.58 -6.20
CA ASP A 234 -4.02 -30.94 -5.82
C ASP A 234 -5.18 -31.87 -5.42
N GLN A 235 -6.39 -31.34 -5.31
CA GLN A 235 -7.60 -32.09 -4.99
C GLN A 235 -8.49 -32.32 -6.20
N ILE A 236 -8.11 -31.80 -7.36
CA ILE A 236 -8.82 -31.97 -8.63
C ILE A 236 -8.05 -33.01 -9.44
N ASP A 237 -8.74 -34.04 -9.90
CA ASP A 237 -8.12 -35.08 -10.73
C ASP A 237 -7.71 -34.50 -12.08
N ASP A 238 -6.58 -34.95 -12.63
CA ASP A 238 -6.02 -34.46 -13.90
C ASP A 238 -7.02 -34.55 -15.07
N GLU A 239 -7.90 -35.56 -15.05
CA GLU A 239 -8.96 -35.74 -16.05
C GLU A 239 -10.11 -34.73 -15.92
N GLU A 240 -10.37 -34.24 -14.71
CA GLU A 240 -11.42 -33.27 -14.39
C GLU A 240 -10.94 -31.82 -14.49
N GLU A 241 -9.63 -31.59 -14.34
CA GLU A 241 -9.01 -30.27 -14.35
C GLU A 241 -9.47 -29.37 -15.52
N PRO A 242 -9.51 -29.84 -16.79
CA PRO A 242 -9.95 -29.01 -17.90
C PRO A 242 -11.40 -28.52 -17.76
N ARG A 243 -12.29 -29.39 -17.29
CA ARG A 243 -13.71 -29.06 -17.07
C ARG A 243 -13.86 -28.09 -15.91
N PHE A 244 -13.11 -28.32 -14.84
CA PHE A 244 -13.11 -27.45 -13.66
C PHE A 244 -12.63 -26.03 -14.02
N ARG A 245 -11.56 -25.89 -14.80
CA ARG A 245 -11.08 -24.59 -15.30
C ARG A 245 -12.15 -23.88 -16.13
N GLU A 246 -12.83 -24.60 -17.03
CA GLU A 246 -13.91 -24.05 -17.86
C GLU A 246 -15.10 -23.60 -17.00
N GLU A 247 -15.46 -24.35 -15.95
CA GLU A 247 -16.51 -23.99 -15.01
C GLU A 247 -16.19 -22.68 -14.28
N ILE A 248 -14.99 -22.54 -13.71
CA ILE A 248 -14.55 -21.30 -13.06
C ILE A 248 -14.64 -20.11 -14.03
N GLN A 249 -14.21 -20.29 -15.28
CA GLN A 249 -14.30 -19.23 -16.30
C GLN A 249 -15.76 -18.86 -16.61
N LYS A 250 -16.65 -19.84 -16.75
CA LYS A 250 -18.09 -19.61 -16.96
C LYS A 250 -18.73 -18.89 -15.78
N GLU A 251 -18.36 -19.23 -14.54
CA GLU A 251 -18.86 -18.54 -13.36
C GLU A 251 -18.41 -17.07 -13.32
N VAL A 252 -17.12 -16.83 -13.59
CA VAL A 252 -16.56 -15.47 -13.71
C VAL A 252 -17.33 -14.66 -14.76
N GLN A 253 -17.54 -15.22 -15.95
CA GLN A 253 -18.28 -14.55 -17.03
C GLN A 253 -19.74 -14.29 -16.63
N ARG A 254 -20.40 -15.24 -15.97
CA ARG A 254 -21.80 -15.11 -15.51
C ARG A 254 -21.97 -14.00 -14.48
N LEU A 255 -20.98 -13.82 -13.60
CA LEU A 255 -20.99 -12.75 -12.61
C LEU A 255 -20.75 -11.36 -13.23
N GLY A 256 -20.32 -11.29 -14.49
CA GLY A 256 -20.12 -10.03 -15.22
C GLY A 256 -18.97 -9.19 -14.65
N LEU A 257 -17.98 -9.86 -14.06
CA LEU A 257 -16.85 -9.23 -13.37
C LEU A 257 -15.91 -8.53 -14.34
N LYS A 258 -15.52 -7.30 -14.03
CA LYS A 258 -14.72 -6.41 -14.89
C LYS A 258 -13.32 -6.13 -14.36
N GLY A 259 -13.11 -6.23 -13.04
CA GLY A 259 -11.84 -5.95 -12.39
C GLY A 259 -10.83 -7.09 -12.41
N ILE A 260 -11.13 -8.21 -13.05
CA ILE A 260 -10.24 -9.39 -13.03
C ILE A 260 -9.00 -9.13 -13.88
N GLY A 261 -7.83 -9.21 -13.25
CA GLY A 261 -6.52 -9.18 -13.89
C GLY A 261 -6.10 -10.57 -14.39
N ARG A 262 -5.57 -11.39 -13.48
CA ARG A 262 -5.10 -12.76 -13.76
C ARG A 262 -5.87 -13.79 -12.95
N ILE A 263 -5.93 -15.01 -13.49
CA ILE A 263 -6.42 -16.20 -12.78
C ILE A 263 -5.28 -17.21 -12.71
N PHE A 264 -4.89 -17.59 -11.49
CA PHE A 264 -3.85 -18.60 -11.25
C PHE A 264 -4.47 -19.86 -10.66
N TYR A 265 -4.01 -21.03 -11.12
CA TYR A 265 -4.49 -22.33 -10.65
C TYR A 265 -3.35 -23.06 -9.94
N VAL A 266 -3.39 -23.08 -8.62
CA VAL A 266 -2.24 -23.44 -7.79
C VAL A 266 -2.59 -24.45 -6.70
N SER A 267 -1.55 -25.06 -6.14
CA SER A 267 -1.62 -25.69 -4.83
C SER A 267 -0.59 -25.06 -3.89
N ALA A 268 -1.07 -24.36 -2.86
CA ALA A 268 -0.17 -23.91 -1.78
C ALA A 268 0.44 -25.09 -1.00
N LYS A 269 -0.18 -26.28 -1.05
CA LYS A 269 0.34 -27.49 -0.40
C LYS A 269 1.51 -28.08 -1.19
N PHE A 270 1.41 -28.12 -2.52
CA PHE A 270 2.44 -28.65 -3.41
C PHE A 270 2.93 -27.65 -4.48
N PRO A 271 3.53 -26.51 -4.09
CA PRO A 271 3.92 -25.45 -5.03
C PRO A 271 4.74 -25.90 -6.24
N ALA A 272 5.67 -26.84 -6.04
CA ALA A 272 6.59 -27.30 -7.09
C ALA A 272 5.90 -28.09 -8.20
N GLN A 273 4.70 -28.63 -7.97
CA GLN A 273 3.93 -29.41 -8.95
C GLN A 273 3.07 -28.52 -9.86
N PHE A 274 2.85 -27.25 -9.49
CA PHE A 274 1.94 -26.34 -10.20
C PHE A 274 2.74 -25.15 -10.76
N PRO A 275 3.01 -25.09 -12.07
CA PRO A 275 3.79 -24.02 -12.70
C PRO A 275 3.24 -22.62 -12.44
N ASP A 276 1.91 -22.49 -12.33
CA ASP A 276 1.23 -21.23 -11.99
C ASP A 276 1.67 -20.67 -10.65
N TRP A 277 2.17 -21.49 -9.71
CA TRP A 277 2.70 -21.00 -8.44
C TRP A 277 3.89 -20.06 -8.64
N LEU A 278 4.86 -20.48 -9.46
CA LEU A 278 6.05 -19.66 -9.74
C LEU A 278 5.67 -18.39 -10.51
N ALA A 279 4.78 -18.52 -11.50
CA ALA A 279 4.28 -17.38 -12.26
C ALA A 279 3.54 -16.37 -11.36
N MET A 280 2.75 -16.86 -10.40
CA MET A 280 2.08 -16.04 -9.41
C MET A 280 3.09 -15.34 -8.49
N VAL A 281 4.04 -16.07 -7.91
CA VAL A 281 5.06 -15.48 -7.02
C VAL A 281 5.86 -14.39 -7.73
N ASP A 282 6.32 -14.66 -8.96
CA ASP A 282 7.08 -13.70 -9.76
C ASP A 282 6.25 -12.43 -10.04
N TYR A 283 4.99 -12.61 -10.43
CA TYR A 283 4.06 -11.50 -10.66
C TYR A 283 3.76 -10.68 -9.40
N LEU A 284 3.59 -11.33 -8.24
CA LEU A 284 3.23 -10.66 -7.00
C LEU A 284 4.41 -9.97 -6.32
N THR A 285 5.63 -10.50 -6.48
CA THR A 285 6.80 -10.02 -5.71
C THR A 285 7.69 -9.07 -6.52
N ASN A 286 7.58 -9.06 -7.84
CA ASN A 286 8.28 -8.07 -8.66
C ASN A 286 7.47 -6.76 -8.74
N PRO A 287 8.12 -5.60 -8.60
CA PRO A 287 7.44 -4.32 -8.76
C PRO A 287 6.79 -4.23 -10.15
N ARG A 288 5.49 -3.86 -10.21
CA ARG A 288 4.86 -3.46 -11.47
C ARG A 288 5.68 -2.28 -12.04
N LYS A 289 6.25 -2.45 -13.24
CA LYS A 289 6.93 -1.38 -13.98
C LYS A 289 5.94 -0.31 -14.42
#